data_AF-A0A6S6M048-F1
#
_entry.id   AF-A0A6S6M048-F1
#
_cell.length_a   1.000
_cell.length_b   1.000
_cell.length_c   1.000
_cell.angle_alpha   90.00
_cell.angle_beta   90.00
_cell.angle_gamma   90.00
#
_symmetry.space_group_name_H-M   'P 1'
#
loop_
_entity.id
_entity.type
_entity.pdbx_description
1 polymer ?
#
loop_
_entity_poly.entity_id
_entity_poly.type
_entity_poly.pdbx_seq_one_letter_code
_entity_poly.pdbx_strand_id
1 'polypeptide(L)'
;MRPFALASIVAVLLAICLAARPGIAEAASPVRFGYLDQPGSALFLLADAASLFKREGVDVVPVRFADSASGLAALGKGKLDAGCFAADQALQAIARGAAIRIIAGGGTDHSASVLDEVDASARLEREGSGILVAAAEGAGAPDRETLGKVVTALIKAHVLLQNNPADAWGRIPHRRPGKGEEFRFDPDPDYWRLAQIWKRLDLQQPAMPRGFLADHVYDEIYCDALGDLNDGEGEPDPVLKQLAGKAVCPPDCCPTGKKKRTDKGGTP
;
A
#
# COMPACT_ATOMS: atom_id res chain seq x y z
N MET A 1 -69.30 23.87 13.62
CA MET A 1 -67.92 24.37 13.82
C MET A 1 -66.96 23.44 13.11
N ARG A 2 -65.91 23.98 12.47
CA ARG A 2 -65.28 23.49 11.23
C ARG A 2 -64.35 22.25 11.40
N PRO A 3 -64.40 21.24 10.51
CA PRO A 3 -63.56 20.03 10.55
C PRO A 3 -62.16 20.23 9.91
N PHE A 4 -61.61 21.44 9.96
CA PHE A 4 -60.38 21.80 9.23
C PHE A 4 -59.08 21.70 10.07
N ALA A 5 -59.16 21.40 11.37
CA ALA A 5 -58.00 21.45 12.25
C ALA A 5 -57.16 20.15 12.31
N LEU A 6 -57.75 18.98 12.01
CA LEU A 6 -57.02 17.70 12.11
C LEU A 6 -56.22 17.33 10.85
N ALA A 7 -56.58 17.86 9.68
CA ALA A 7 -55.87 17.55 8.44
C ALA A 7 -54.47 18.20 8.36
N SER A 8 -54.21 19.25 9.15
CA SER A 8 -52.98 20.05 9.04
C SER A 8 -51.79 19.49 9.84
N ILE A 9 -52.03 18.65 10.84
CA ILE A 9 -50.95 18.09 11.69
C ILE A 9 -50.33 16.84 11.04
N VAL A 10 -51.13 16.05 10.30
CA VAL A 10 -50.64 14.85 9.59
C VAL A 10 -49.73 15.21 8.40
N ALA A 11 -49.98 16.34 7.75
CA ALA A 11 -49.18 16.79 6.61
C ALA A 11 -47.76 17.25 7.00
N VAL A 12 -47.56 17.76 8.22
CA VAL A 12 -46.24 18.23 8.70
C VAL A 12 -45.35 17.06 9.16
N LEU A 13 -45.94 16.00 9.72
CA LEU A 13 -45.19 14.80 10.12
C LEU A 13 -44.73 13.94 8.93
N LEU A 14 -45.47 13.94 7.81
CA LEU A 14 -45.08 13.22 6.60
C LEU A 14 -43.98 13.94 5.78
N ALA A 15 -43.83 15.26 5.96
CA ALA A 15 -42.80 16.05 5.29
C ALA A 15 -41.41 15.90 5.93
N ILE A 16 -41.32 15.52 7.21
CA ILE A 16 -40.04 15.34 7.92
C ILE A 16 -39.37 13.99 7.60
N CYS A 17 -40.14 12.98 7.17
CA CYS A 17 -39.57 11.68 6.77
C CYS A 17 -38.93 11.68 5.37
N LEU A 18 -39.16 12.71 4.55
CA LEU A 18 -38.65 12.76 3.17
C LEU A 18 -37.30 13.48 3.00
N ALA A 19 -36.71 13.99 4.09
CA ALA A 19 -35.41 14.66 4.07
C ALA A 19 -34.23 13.75 4.50
N ALA A 20 -34.50 12.57 5.06
CA ALA A 20 -33.46 11.60 5.36
C ALA A 20 -33.24 10.68 4.15
N ARG A 21 -32.62 11.20 3.10
CA ARG A 21 -31.94 10.33 2.13
C ARG A 21 -30.73 9.74 2.86
N PRO A 22 -30.68 8.44 3.17
CA PRO A 22 -29.38 7.84 3.45
C PRO A 22 -28.53 8.12 2.22
N GLY A 23 -27.42 8.84 2.39
CA GLY A 23 -26.44 8.97 1.34
C GLY A 23 -26.09 7.55 0.92
N ILE A 24 -26.45 7.18 -0.31
CA ILE A 24 -25.89 6.00 -0.94
C ILE A 24 -24.42 6.39 -1.07
N ALA A 25 -23.61 5.96 -0.11
CA ALA A 25 -22.17 5.98 -0.24
C ALA A 25 -21.90 5.28 -1.56
N GLU A 26 -21.40 6.02 -2.55
CA GLU A 26 -20.96 5.46 -3.82
C GLU A 26 -19.96 4.38 -3.44
N ALA A 27 -20.36 3.12 -3.61
CA ALA A 27 -19.53 1.99 -3.24
C ALA A 27 -18.26 2.11 -4.09
N ALA A 28 -17.13 2.40 -3.43
CA ALA A 28 -15.84 2.53 -4.10
C ALA A 28 -15.62 1.30 -4.98
N SER A 29 -15.18 1.53 -6.22
CA SER A 29 -14.96 0.43 -7.16
C SER A 29 -13.96 -0.56 -6.55
N PRO A 30 -14.18 -1.88 -6.65
CA PRO A 30 -13.29 -2.86 -6.07
C PRO A 30 -11.87 -2.74 -6.65
N VAL A 31 -10.86 -2.80 -5.79
CA VAL A 31 -9.45 -2.76 -6.16
C VAL A 31 -9.00 -4.16 -6.57
N ARG A 32 -8.74 -4.37 -7.87
CA ARG A 32 -8.17 -5.62 -8.40
C ARG A 32 -6.69 -5.67 -8.05
N PHE A 33 -6.35 -6.50 -7.08
CA PHE A 33 -5.01 -6.58 -6.53
C PHE A 33 -4.29 -7.84 -7.01
N GLY A 34 -3.26 -7.67 -7.83
CA GLY A 34 -2.43 -8.76 -8.32
C GLY A 34 -1.47 -9.29 -7.25
N TYR A 35 -1.33 -10.62 -7.12
CA TYR A 35 -0.34 -11.18 -6.20
C TYR A 35 0.32 -12.44 -6.73
N LEU A 36 1.50 -12.72 -6.18
CA LEU A 36 2.26 -13.95 -6.40
C LEU A 36 2.11 -14.86 -5.19
N ASP A 37 1.96 -16.17 -5.42
CA ASP A 37 1.85 -17.13 -4.32
C ASP A 37 3.23 -17.51 -3.76
N GLN A 38 4.01 -16.50 -3.35
CA GLN A 38 5.35 -16.66 -2.75
C GLN A 38 5.48 -15.91 -1.41
N PRO A 39 6.44 -16.29 -0.53
CA PRO A 39 6.52 -15.74 0.83
C PRO A 39 6.63 -14.21 0.86
N GLY A 40 7.32 -13.60 -0.11
CA GLY A 40 7.45 -12.15 -0.21
C GLY A 40 6.13 -11.38 -0.32
N SER A 41 5.05 -12.03 -0.76
CA SER A 41 3.70 -11.45 -0.83
C SER A 41 2.90 -11.57 0.47
N ALA A 42 3.51 -12.03 1.58
CA ALA A 42 2.80 -12.33 2.82
C ALA A 42 2.05 -11.14 3.43
N LEU A 43 2.57 -9.90 3.32
CA LEU A 43 1.85 -8.73 3.85
C LEU A 43 0.48 -8.55 3.18
N PHE A 44 0.40 -8.72 1.86
CA PHE A 44 -0.86 -8.70 1.13
C PHE A 44 -1.77 -9.86 1.55
N LEU A 45 -1.24 -11.09 1.53
CA LEU A 45 -2.01 -12.29 1.87
C LEU A 45 -2.58 -12.22 3.29
N LEU A 46 -1.80 -11.69 4.23
CA LEU A 46 -2.22 -11.49 5.61
C LEU A 46 -3.25 -10.37 5.73
N ALA A 47 -3.07 -9.26 5.01
CA ALA A 47 -4.05 -8.18 4.97
C ALA A 47 -5.41 -8.66 4.47
N ASP A 48 -5.43 -9.48 3.42
CA ASP A 48 -6.65 -10.10 2.89
C ASP A 48 -7.25 -11.10 3.87
N ALA A 49 -6.48 -12.09 4.33
CA ALA A 49 -6.94 -13.14 5.24
C ALA A 49 -7.43 -12.61 6.59
N ALA A 50 -6.81 -11.54 7.11
CA ALA A 50 -7.24 -10.90 8.34
C ALA A 50 -8.39 -9.90 8.12
N SER A 51 -8.86 -9.68 6.89
CA SER A 51 -9.86 -8.66 6.53
C SER A 51 -9.44 -7.23 6.88
N LEU A 52 -8.14 -6.92 6.79
CA LEU A 52 -7.61 -5.58 7.05
C LEU A 52 -8.06 -4.58 5.97
N PHE A 53 -8.06 -4.96 4.68
CA PHE A 53 -8.55 -4.08 3.61
C PHE A 53 -10.01 -3.65 3.84
N LYS A 54 -10.88 -4.60 4.19
CA LYS A 54 -12.29 -4.31 4.51
C LYS A 54 -12.44 -3.39 5.72
N ARG A 55 -11.58 -3.52 6.73
CA ARG A 55 -11.57 -2.63 7.91
C ARG A 55 -11.16 -1.20 7.57
N GLU A 56 -10.30 -1.01 6.57
CA GLU A 56 -9.97 0.32 6.05
C GLU A 56 -11.01 0.84 5.03
N GLY A 57 -12.08 0.08 4.77
CA GLY A 57 -13.12 0.45 3.81
C GLY A 57 -12.73 0.27 2.35
N VAL A 58 -11.76 -0.60 2.05
CA VAL A 58 -11.36 -0.95 0.68
C VAL A 58 -11.86 -2.35 0.36
N ASP A 59 -12.63 -2.48 -0.72
CA ASP A 59 -12.97 -3.78 -1.28
C ASP A 59 -11.85 -4.23 -2.22
N VAL A 60 -11.17 -5.32 -1.86
CA VAL A 60 -10.04 -5.87 -2.64
C VAL A 60 -10.47 -7.17 -3.29
N VAL A 61 -10.21 -7.27 -4.60
CA VAL A 61 -10.38 -8.49 -5.38
C VAL A 61 -9.01 -9.08 -5.68
N PRO A 62 -8.58 -10.15 -4.98
CA PRO A 62 -7.28 -10.77 -5.22
C PRO A 62 -7.24 -11.47 -6.58
N VAL A 63 -6.20 -11.19 -7.37
CA VAL A 63 -5.94 -11.82 -8.66
C VAL A 63 -4.58 -12.50 -8.62
N ARG A 64 -4.56 -13.83 -8.63
CA ARG A 64 -3.31 -14.59 -8.58
C ARG A 64 -2.61 -14.58 -9.94
N PHE A 65 -1.30 -14.35 -9.94
CA PHE A 65 -0.42 -14.50 -11.10
C PHE A 65 0.61 -15.62 -10.87
N ALA A 66 1.09 -16.19 -11.97
CA ALA A 66 2.16 -17.18 -11.97
C ALA A 66 3.54 -16.53 -11.83
N ASP A 67 3.71 -15.34 -12.40
CA ASP A 67 4.97 -14.60 -12.48
C ASP A 67 4.73 -13.09 -12.48
N SER A 68 5.75 -12.30 -12.10
CA SER A 68 5.59 -10.84 -12.04
C SER A 68 5.54 -10.19 -13.42
N ALA A 69 6.09 -10.80 -14.47
CA ALA A 69 6.04 -10.21 -15.82
C ALA A 69 4.60 -10.10 -16.33
N SER A 70 3.83 -11.18 -16.20
CA SER A 70 2.41 -11.23 -16.55
C SER A 70 1.58 -10.28 -15.69
N GLY A 71 1.87 -10.22 -14.38
CA GLY A 71 1.20 -9.32 -13.45
C GLY A 71 1.47 -7.84 -13.73
N LEU A 72 2.73 -7.46 -13.92
CA LEU A 72 3.12 -6.09 -14.26
C LEU A 72 2.59 -5.65 -15.63
N ALA A 73 2.54 -6.56 -16.61
CA ALA A 73 1.92 -6.29 -17.90
C ALA A 73 0.40 -6.07 -17.80
N ALA A 74 -0.28 -6.74 -16.86
CA ALA A 74 -1.69 -6.50 -16.57
C ALA A 74 -1.88 -5.15 -15.83
N LEU A 75 -1.02 -4.84 -14.86
CA LEU A 75 -1.02 -3.59 -14.11
C LEU A 75 -0.82 -2.38 -15.01
N GLY A 76 0.25 -2.36 -15.82
CA GLY A 76 0.53 -1.26 -16.74
C GLY A 76 -0.49 -1.09 -17.88
N LYS A 77 -1.43 -2.03 -18.04
CA LYS A 77 -2.55 -1.95 -18.99
C LYS A 77 -3.88 -1.61 -18.30
N GLY A 78 -3.87 -1.29 -17.00
CA GLY A 78 -5.09 -1.00 -16.22
C GLY A 78 -6.02 -2.21 -16.05
N LYS A 79 -5.51 -3.45 -16.22
CA LYS A 79 -6.27 -4.67 -15.90
C LYS A 79 -6.20 -5.04 -14.42
N LEU A 80 -5.24 -4.47 -13.71
CA LEU A 80 -5.13 -4.46 -12.27
C LEU A 80 -5.06 -3.01 -11.82
N ASP A 81 -5.40 -2.78 -10.56
CA ASP A 81 -5.38 -1.48 -9.93
C ASP A 81 -4.13 -1.34 -9.04
N ALA A 82 -3.75 -2.43 -8.38
CA ALA A 82 -2.50 -2.57 -7.65
C ALA A 82 -1.97 -4.02 -7.69
N GLY A 83 -0.75 -4.27 -7.24
CA GLY A 83 -0.25 -5.62 -7.08
C GLY A 83 1.13 -5.72 -6.47
N CYS A 84 1.48 -6.92 -5.98
CA CYS A 84 2.77 -7.20 -5.35
C CYS A 84 3.68 -8.06 -6.24
N PHE A 85 4.82 -7.51 -6.64
CA PHE A 85 5.68 -8.02 -7.71
C PHE A 85 7.17 -7.83 -7.40
N ALA A 86 8.04 -8.60 -8.05
CA ALA A 86 9.49 -8.50 -7.85
C ALA A 86 10.01 -7.10 -8.20
N ALA A 87 10.89 -6.56 -7.35
CA ALA A 87 11.37 -5.19 -7.45
C ALA A 87 12.16 -4.93 -8.73
N ASP A 88 13.08 -5.83 -9.10
CA ASP A 88 13.85 -5.72 -10.33
C ASP A 88 12.97 -5.69 -11.59
N GLN A 89 11.95 -6.54 -11.65
CA GLN A 89 11.02 -6.61 -12.77
C GLN A 89 10.11 -5.39 -12.83
N ALA A 90 9.66 -4.87 -11.69
CA ALA A 90 8.88 -3.64 -11.61
C ALA A 90 9.70 -2.43 -12.07
N LEU A 91 10.95 -2.30 -11.60
CA LEU A 91 11.86 -1.24 -12.03
C LEU A 91 12.18 -1.31 -13.53
N GLN A 92 12.41 -2.51 -14.08
CA GLN A 92 12.56 -2.70 -15.52
C GLN A 92 11.30 -2.32 -16.30
N ALA A 93 10.10 -2.60 -15.77
CA ALA A 93 8.85 -2.20 -16.39
C ALA A 93 8.71 -0.66 -16.42
N ILE A 94 9.02 0.02 -15.31
CA ILE A 94 9.07 1.49 -15.21
C ILE A 94 10.07 2.07 -16.22
N ALA A 95 11.29 1.52 -16.30
CA ALA A 95 12.30 1.94 -17.27
C ALA A 95 11.85 1.77 -18.74
N ARG A 96 10.94 0.84 -19.01
CA ARG A 96 10.31 0.62 -20.33
C ARG A 96 9.05 1.45 -20.56
N GLY A 97 8.70 2.34 -19.63
CA GLY A 97 7.55 3.25 -19.74
C GLY A 97 6.21 2.64 -19.31
N ALA A 98 6.22 1.60 -18.46
CA ALA A 98 4.99 1.12 -17.84
C ALA A 98 4.41 2.22 -16.94
N ALA A 99 3.11 2.51 -17.11
CA ALA A 99 2.37 3.49 -16.32
C ALA A 99 2.00 2.90 -14.94
N ILE A 100 3.00 2.77 -14.06
CA ILE A 100 2.87 2.20 -12.72
C ILE A 100 3.71 2.99 -11.71
N ARG A 101 3.28 3.03 -10.44
CA ARG A 101 4.03 3.61 -9.31
C ARG A 101 4.25 2.59 -8.21
N ILE A 102 5.35 2.71 -7.49
CA ILE A 102 5.65 1.93 -6.29
C ILE A 102 5.07 2.66 -5.09
N ILE A 103 4.24 1.99 -4.28
CA ILE A 103 3.50 2.61 -3.16
C ILE A 103 3.82 2.01 -1.80
N ALA A 104 4.41 0.82 -1.75
CA ALA A 104 4.86 0.17 -0.53
C ALA A 104 5.89 -0.92 -0.82
N GLY A 105 6.62 -1.33 0.21
CA GLY A 105 7.48 -2.50 0.21
C GLY A 105 6.73 -3.81 0.45
N GLY A 106 7.49 -4.89 0.57
CA GLY A 106 7.00 -6.24 0.77
C GLY A 106 8.03 -7.11 1.48
N GLY A 107 8.05 -8.40 1.17
CA GLY A 107 9.04 -9.33 1.71
C GLY A 107 10.25 -9.49 0.79
N THR A 108 11.43 -9.43 1.39
CA THR A 108 12.71 -9.74 0.75
C THR A 108 13.30 -10.96 1.41
N ASP A 109 13.79 -11.89 0.60
CA ASP A 109 14.51 -13.05 1.11
C ASP A 109 15.77 -12.59 1.87
N HIS A 110 15.88 -13.06 3.11
CA HIS A 110 16.94 -12.80 4.06
C HIS A 110 17.61 -14.10 4.55
N SER A 111 17.38 -15.23 3.87
CA SER A 111 18.16 -16.47 4.04
C SER A 111 19.58 -16.32 3.49
N ALA A 112 20.34 -15.34 4.00
CA ALA A 112 21.74 -15.20 3.63
C ALA A 112 22.56 -16.24 4.40
N SER A 113 23.31 -17.07 3.68
CA SER A 113 24.49 -17.68 4.31
C SER A 113 25.50 -16.56 4.64
N VAL A 114 26.36 -16.78 5.64
CA VAL A 114 27.42 -15.80 5.98
C VAL A 114 28.27 -15.41 4.77
N LEU A 115 28.44 -16.32 3.80
CA LEU A 115 29.15 -16.06 2.55
C LEU A 115 28.36 -15.10 1.64
N ASP A 116 27.05 -15.23 1.61
CA ASP A 116 26.18 -14.39 0.80
C ASP A 116 26.00 -12.96 1.34
N GLU A 117 26.30 -12.73 2.62
CA GLU A 117 26.34 -11.37 3.19
C GLU A 117 27.60 -10.61 2.74
N VAL A 118 28.68 -11.33 2.49
CA VAL A 118 29.96 -10.77 2.02
C VAL A 118 29.95 -10.61 0.49
N ASP A 119 29.18 -11.41 -0.23
CA ASP A 119 28.96 -11.24 -1.67
C ASP A 119 27.90 -10.17 -1.96
N ALA A 120 28.38 -8.98 -2.34
CA ALA A 120 27.53 -7.86 -2.74
C ALA A 120 26.60 -8.19 -3.92
N SER A 121 27.00 -9.08 -4.84
CA SER A 121 26.18 -9.45 -6.01
C SER A 121 25.00 -10.32 -5.58
N ALA A 122 25.26 -11.36 -4.77
CA ALA A 122 24.22 -12.23 -4.22
C ALA A 122 23.22 -11.44 -3.36
N ARG A 123 23.70 -10.50 -2.55
CA ARG A 123 22.84 -9.59 -1.79
C ARG A 123 21.93 -8.76 -2.69
N LEU A 124 22.47 -8.16 -3.74
CA LEU A 124 21.71 -7.31 -4.66
C LEU A 124 20.71 -8.10 -5.52
N GLU A 125 21.02 -9.35 -5.87
CA GLU A 125 20.05 -10.25 -6.53
C GLU A 125 18.85 -10.55 -5.63
N ARG A 126 19.09 -10.84 -4.34
CA ARG A 126 18.00 -11.00 -3.36
C ARG A 126 17.18 -9.73 -3.16
N GLU A 127 17.85 -8.58 -3.05
CA GLU A 127 17.14 -7.30 -2.90
C GLU A 127 16.28 -6.99 -4.14
N GLY A 128 16.75 -7.39 -5.34
CA GLY A 128 16.01 -7.30 -6.60
C GLY A 128 14.83 -8.26 -6.69
N SER A 129 14.98 -9.50 -6.20
CA SER A 129 13.89 -10.50 -6.18
C SER A 129 12.85 -10.26 -5.07
N GLY A 130 13.16 -9.38 -4.11
CA GLY A 130 12.23 -8.93 -3.09
C GLY A 130 10.95 -8.32 -3.68
N ILE A 131 9.85 -8.46 -2.96
CA ILE A 131 8.54 -7.99 -3.39
C ILE A 131 8.35 -6.53 -3.00
N LEU A 132 7.75 -5.75 -3.91
CA LEU A 132 7.19 -4.44 -3.65
C LEU A 132 5.71 -4.42 -4.04
N VAL A 133 5.00 -3.37 -3.64
CA VAL A 133 3.62 -3.11 -4.06
C VAL A 133 3.61 -1.92 -5.02
N ALA A 134 3.02 -2.14 -6.19
CA ALA A 134 2.84 -1.13 -7.21
C ALA A 134 1.35 -0.88 -7.51
N ALA A 135 1.02 0.33 -7.91
CA ALA A 135 -0.30 0.75 -8.39
C ALA A 135 -0.24 1.15 -9.87
N ALA A 136 -1.35 0.97 -10.58
CA ALA A 136 -1.50 1.50 -11.94
C ALA A 136 -1.54 3.04 -11.91
N GLU A 137 -1.11 3.66 -13.01
CA GLU A 137 -1.31 5.10 -13.25
C GLU A 137 -2.30 5.34 -14.39
N GLY A 138 -2.86 6.55 -14.41
CA GLY A 138 -3.68 7.05 -15.51
C GLY A 138 -5.18 6.93 -15.25
N ALA A 139 -5.96 7.06 -16.32
CA ALA A 139 -7.42 7.05 -16.22
C ALA A 139 -7.93 5.70 -15.67
N GLY A 140 -8.72 5.76 -14.59
CA GLY A 140 -9.25 4.58 -13.92
C GLY A 140 -8.33 3.96 -12.87
N ALA A 141 -7.14 4.52 -12.63
CA ALA A 141 -6.32 4.14 -11.50
C ALA A 141 -6.99 4.56 -10.16
N PRO A 142 -6.73 3.84 -9.05
CA PRO A 142 -7.20 4.24 -7.73
C PRO A 142 -6.70 5.63 -7.34
N ASP A 143 -7.53 6.38 -6.62
CA ASP A 143 -7.14 7.66 -6.07
C ASP A 143 -6.18 7.50 -4.87
N ARG A 144 -5.58 8.64 -4.46
CA ARG A 144 -4.62 8.68 -3.35
C ARG A 144 -5.23 8.18 -2.04
N GLU A 145 -6.51 8.43 -1.79
CA GLU A 145 -7.20 8.00 -0.57
C GLU A 145 -7.32 6.47 -0.53
N THR A 146 -7.72 5.86 -1.65
CA THR A 146 -7.83 4.41 -1.79
C THR A 146 -6.47 3.74 -1.65
N LEU A 147 -5.43 4.28 -2.30
CA LEU A 147 -4.06 3.79 -2.15
C LEU A 147 -3.55 3.95 -0.71
N GLY A 148 -3.86 5.07 -0.04
CA GLY A 148 -3.54 5.28 1.37
C GLY A 148 -4.11 4.18 2.25
N LYS A 149 -5.40 3.88 2.12
CA LYS A 149 -6.07 2.80 2.86
C LYS A 149 -5.48 1.41 2.56
N VAL A 150 -5.09 1.14 1.31
CA VAL A 150 -4.36 -0.08 0.94
C VAL A 150 -3.02 -0.16 1.69
N VAL A 151 -2.23 0.92 1.70
CA VAL A 151 -0.95 0.96 2.40
C VAL A 151 -1.13 0.86 3.92
N THR A 152 -2.13 1.53 4.51
CA THR A 152 -2.51 1.37 5.92
C THR A 152 -2.79 -0.09 6.28
N ALA A 153 -3.54 -0.81 5.44
CA ALA A 153 -3.82 -2.23 5.66
C ALA A 153 -2.54 -3.09 5.60
N LEU A 154 -1.60 -2.77 4.71
CA LEU A 154 -0.30 -3.46 4.63
C LEU A 154 0.58 -3.18 5.85
N ILE A 155 0.60 -1.95 6.36
CA ILE A 155 1.30 -1.60 7.61
C ILE A 155 0.68 -2.36 8.79
N LYS A 156 -0.66 -2.40 8.90
CA LYS A 156 -1.35 -3.20 9.93
C LYS A 156 -1.04 -4.69 9.82
N ALA A 157 -0.89 -5.22 8.61
CA ALA A 157 -0.47 -6.62 8.41
C ALA A 157 0.96 -6.83 8.89
N HIS A 158 1.88 -5.90 8.64
CA HIS A 158 3.23 -5.94 9.18
C HIS A 158 3.22 -5.93 10.73
N VAL A 159 2.47 -5.02 11.35
CA VAL A 159 2.33 -4.96 12.82
C VAL A 159 1.79 -6.29 13.37
N LEU A 160 0.75 -6.85 12.75
CA LEU A 160 0.20 -8.15 13.16
C LEU A 160 1.24 -9.27 13.06
N LEU A 161 2.01 -9.29 11.97
CA LEU A 161 3.07 -10.27 11.75
C LEU A 161 4.20 -10.16 12.78
N GLN A 162 4.61 -8.95 13.16
CA GLN A 162 5.67 -8.72 14.15
C GLN A 162 5.21 -9.04 15.58
N ASN A 163 3.99 -8.64 15.94
CA ASN A 163 3.49 -8.82 17.30
C ASN A 163 3.01 -10.25 17.58
N ASN A 164 2.43 -10.94 16.60
CA ASN A 164 1.86 -12.28 16.75
C ASN A 164 2.18 -13.18 15.53
N PRO A 165 3.45 -13.55 15.31
CA PRO A 165 3.87 -14.27 14.10
C PRO A 165 3.15 -15.61 13.90
N ALA A 166 2.96 -16.39 14.95
CA ALA A 166 2.28 -17.69 14.86
C ALA A 166 0.81 -17.56 14.39
N ASP A 167 0.07 -16.59 14.94
CA ASP A 167 -1.31 -16.30 14.53
C ASP A 167 -1.36 -15.73 13.11
N ALA A 168 -0.46 -14.78 12.80
CA ALA A 168 -0.35 -14.18 11.48
C ALA A 168 -0.12 -15.23 10.38
N TRP A 169 0.87 -16.12 10.56
CA TRP A 169 1.15 -17.19 9.61
C TRP A 169 0.01 -18.22 9.54
N GLY A 170 -0.66 -18.50 10.66
CA GLY A 170 -1.81 -19.40 10.69
C GLY A 170 -3.01 -18.91 9.88
N ARG A 171 -3.12 -17.59 9.63
CA ARG A 171 -4.20 -17.00 8.82
C ARG A 171 -3.97 -17.12 7.31
N ILE A 172 -2.72 -17.22 6.85
CA ILE A 172 -2.42 -17.23 5.42
C ILE A 172 -2.74 -18.63 4.84
N PRO A 173 -3.70 -18.74 3.91
CA PRO A 173 -4.05 -20.02 3.31
C PRO A 173 -2.84 -20.66 2.61
N HIS A 174 -2.75 -21.99 2.67
CA HIS A 174 -1.75 -22.79 1.95
C HIS A 174 -0.27 -22.51 2.30
N ARG A 175 0.02 -21.73 3.34
CA ARG A 175 1.39 -21.60 3.89
C ARG A 175 1.55 -22.37 5.19
N ARG A 176 2.73 -22.99 5.34
CA ARG A 176 3.13 -23.62 6.60
C ARG A 176 3.85 -22.60 7.48
N PRO A 177 3.61 -22.58 8.81
CA PRO A 177 4.45 -21.88 9.77
C PRO A 177 5.94 -22.22 9.53
N GLY A 178 6.82 -21.23 9.63
CA GLY A 178 8.28 -21.40 9.45
C GLY A 178 8.81 -21.08 8.04
N LYS A 179 7.98 -21.08 6.98
CA LYS A 179 8.44 -20.72 5.61
C LYS A 179 8.62 -19.22 5.34
N GLY A 180 8.40 -18.38 6.33
CA GLY A 180 8.58 -16.93 6.23
C GLY A 180 9.64 -16.36 7.16
N GLU A 181 10.27 -17.20 7.99
CA GLU A 181 11.37 -16.79 8.88
C GLU A 181 12.63 -16.40 8.10
N GLU A 182 12.75 -16.95 6.89
CA GLU A 182 13.77 -16.60 5.90
C GLU A 182 13.51 -15.25 5.23
N PHE A 183 12.36 -14.60 5.45
CA PHE A 183 12.01 -13.34 4.80
C PHE A 183 11.98 -12.18 5.79
N ARG A 184 12.57 -11.06 5.39
CA ARG A 184 12.39 -9.78 6.05
C ARG A 184 11.26 -9.02 5.37
N PHE A 185 10.22 -8.70 6.13
CA PHE A 185 9.09 -7.91 5.65
C PHE A 185 9.26 -6.46 6.04
N ASP A 186 9.13 -5.56 5.08
CA ASP A 186 9.18 -4.12 5.29
C ASP A 186 8.16 -3.44 4.39
N PRO A 187 7.10 -2.81 4.93
CA PRO A 187 6.13 -2.08 4.12
C PRO A 187 6.69 -0.76 3.58
N ASP A 188 7.86 -0.29 4.03
CA ASP A 188 8.55 0.86 3.44
C ASP A 188 9.00 0.52 2.01
N PRO A 189 8.63 1.32 0.99
CA PRO A 189 9.14 1.14 -0.37
C PRO A 189 10.67 1.28 -0.47
N ASP A 190 11.34 1.94 0.48
CA ASP A 190 12.79 2.18 0.59
C ASP A 190 13.41 2.64 -0.75
N TYR A 191 13.24 3.93 -1.04
CA TYR A 191 13.76 4.55 -2.25
C TYR A 191 15.26 4.27 -2.47
N TRP A 192 16.07 4.28 -1.41
CA TRP A 192 17.52 4.13 -1.55
C TRP A 192 17.90 2.72 -1.96
N ARG A 193 17.22 1.69 -1.43
CA ARG A 193 17.34 0.32 -1.93
C ARG A 193 16.95 0.24 -3.40
N LEU A 194 15.82 0.83 -3.80
CA LEU A 194 15.37 0.82 -5.19
C LEU A 194 16.37 1.53 -6.12
N ALA A 195 16.97 2.62 -5.68
CA ALA A 195 17.99 3.35 -6.42
C ALA A 195 19.28 2.53 -6.64
N GLN A 196 19.68 1.69 -5.66
CA GLN A 196 20.81 0.77 -5.85
C GLN A 196 20.49 -0.30 -6.90
N ILE A 197 19.29 -0.88 -6.84
CA ILE A 197 18.84 -1.88 -7.82
C ILE A 197 18.78 -1.24 -9.23
N TRP A 198 18.20 -0.04 -9.34
CA TRP A 198 18.11 0.73 -10.58
C TRP A 198 19.47 0.99 -11.23
N LYS A 199 20.44 1.44 -10.43
CA LYS A 199 21.81 1.70 -10.88
C LYS A 199 22.51 0.42 -11.35
N ARG A 200 22.38 -0.68 -10.61
CA ARG A 200 22.99 -1.97 -10.95
C ARG A 200 22.47 -2.51 -12.28
N LEU A 201 21.17 -2.40 -12.49
CA LEU A 201 20.49 -2.87 -13.70
C LEU A 201 20.69 -1.92 -14.90
N ASP A 202 21.47 -0.84 -14.73
CA ASP A 202 21.74 0.18 -15.76
C ASP A 202 20.46 0.71 -16.42
N LEU A 203 19.43 0.98 -15.59
CA LEU A 203 18.11 1.38 -16.09
C LEU A 203 18.00 2.87 -16.41
N GLN A 204 18.96 3.69 -15.95
CA GLN A 204 18.96 5.13 -16.20
C GLN A 204 19.44 5.44 -17.62
N GLN A 205 18.50 5.66 -18.54
CA GLN A 205 18.84 6.05 -19.90
C GLN A 205 19.17 7.55 -19.99
N PRO A 206 20.03 8.00 -20.93
CA PRO A 206 20.38 9.42 -21.08
C PRO A 206 19.20 10.36 -21.32
N ALA A 207 18.11 9.85 -21.90
CA ALA A 207 16.88 10.62 -22.15
C ALA A 207 15.99 10.79 -20.91
N MET A 208 16.20 10.00 -19.85
CA MET A 208 15.41 10.07 -18.63
C MET A 208 15.88 11.24 -17.74
N PRO A 209 14.97 12.00 -17.12
CA PRO A 209 15.34 13.02 -16.15
C PRO A 209 16.06 12.41 -14.94
N ARG A 210 16.87 13.21 -14.25
CA ARG A 210 17.62 12.75 -13.06
C ARG A 210 16.72 12.24 -11.93
N GLY A 211 15.52 12.81 -11.80
CA GLY A 211 14.51 12.41 -10.82
C GLY A 211 13.59 11.28 -11.28
N PHE A 212 13.84 10.66 -12.44
CA PHE A 212 12.89 9.74 -13.06
C PHE A 212 12.43 8.62 -12.12
N LEU A 213 13.35 7.95 -11.42
CA LEU A 213 12.96 6.91 -10.46
C LEU A 213 12.14 7.49 -9.31
N ALA A 214 12.56 8.63 -8.74
CA ALA A 214 11.87 9.27 -7.62
C ALA A 214 10.42 9.63 -7.97
N ASP A 215 10.16 10.05 -9.22
CA ASP A 215 8.81 10.34 -9.69
C ASP A 215 7.88 9.10 -9.72
N HIS A 216 8.44 7.89 -9.66
CA HIS A 216 7.70 6.62 -9.67
C HIS A 216 7.65 5.92 -8.30
N VAL A 217 8.31 6.47 -7.27
CA VAL A 217 8.19 5.98 -5.88
C VAL A 217 7.30 6.97 -5.12
N TYR A 218 6.20 6.47 -4.56
CA TYR A 218 5.14 7.25 -3.93
C TYR A 218 5.17 7.09 -2.42
N ASP A 219 6.32 7.45 -1.86
CA ASP A 219 6.68 7.39 -0.46
C ASP A 219 5.73 8.22 0.42
N GLU A 220 5.21 9.32 -0.12
CA GLU A 220 4.23 10.15 0.59
C GLU A 220 2.99 9.36 1.03
N ILE A 221 2.51 8.41 0.21
CA ILE A 221 1.34 7.57 0.57
C ILE A 221 1.69 6.71 1.79
N TYR A 222 2.90 6.15 1.81
CA TYR A 222 3.39 5.38 2.94
C TYR A 222 3.57 6.25 4.19
N CYS A 223 4.20 7.42 4.05
CA CYS A 223 4.44 8.34 5.16
C CYS A 223 3.13 8.88 5.76
N ASP A 224 2.15 9.24 4.93
CA ASP A 224 0.83 9.69 5.39
C ASP A 224 0.12 8.55 6.16
N ALA A 225 0.08 7.34 5.57
CA ALA A 225 -0.53 6.18 6.21
C ALA A 225 0.14 5.81 7.54
N LEU A 226 1.47 5.87 7.62
CA LEU A 226 2.22 5.62 8.85
C LEU A 226 2.04 6.75 9.88
N GLY A 227 1.94 7.99 9.43
CA GLY A 227 1.64 9.16 10.26
C GLY A 227 0.28 9.03 10.93
N ASP A 228 -0.76 8.74 10.15
CA ASP A 228 -2.13 8.57 10.64
C ASP A 228 -2.23 7.44 11.68
N LEU A 229 -1.48 6.35 11.48
CA LEU A 229 -1.42 5.25 12.45
C LEU A 229 -0.70 5.62 13.75
N ASN A 230 0.31 6.48 13.69
CA ASN A 230 1.04 6.94 14.88
C ASN A 230 0.34 8.08 15.63
N ASP A 231 -0.46 8.90 14.94
CA ASP A 231 -1.20 10.03 15.50
C ASP A 231 -2.54 9.61 16.17
N GLY A 232 -2.89 8.32 16.16
CA GLY A 232 -4.09 7.78 16.81
C GLY A 232 -4.11 7.94 18.33
N GLU A 233 -5.30 7.80 18.93
CA GLU A 233 -5.46 7.88 20.39
C GLU A 233 -4.82 6.66 21.09
N GLY A 234 -3.80 6.90 21.91
CA GLY A 234 -3.13 5.87 22.71
C GLY A 234 -1.61 5.98 22.67
N GLU A 235 -0.92 5.05 23.34
CA GLU A 235 0.53 4.92 23.12
C GLU A 235 0.78 4.22 21.77
N PRO A 236 1.63 4.78 20.89
CA PRO A 236 1.89 4.18 19.59
C PRO A 236 2.57 2.81 19.75
N ASP A 237 2.11 1.85 18.94
CA ASP A 237 2.68 0.50 18.88
C ASP A 237 4.21 0.57 18.66
N PRO A 238 5.03 -0.19 19.42
CA PRO A 238 6.49 -0.19 19.27
C PRO A 238 6.96 -0.49 17.84
N VAL A 239 6.24 -1.33 17.09
CA VAL A 239 6.52 -1.65 15.68
C VAL A 239 6.29 -0.42 14.80
N LEU A 240 5.21 0.34 15.04
CA LEU A 240 4.95 1.60 14.31
C LEU A 240 6.01 2.66 14.60
N LYS A 241 6.46 2.78 15.86
CA LYS A 241 7.59 3.65 16.25
C LYS A 241 8.88 3.25 15.53
N GLN A 242 9.14 1.93 15.43
CA GLN A 242 10.31 1.41 14.73
C GLN A 242 10.27 1.72 13.23
N LEU A 243 9.10 1.55 12.59
CA LEU A 243 8.91 1.92 11.18
C LEU A 243 9.13 3.42 10.97
N ALA A 244 8.54 4.27 11.82
CA ALA A 244 8.69 5.72 11.71
C ALA A 244 10.14 6.19 11.90
N GLY A 245 10.93 5.50 12.73
CA GLY A 245 12.35 5.78 12.91
C GLY A 245 13.24 5.33 11.73
N LYS A 246 12.73 4.46 10.86
CA LYS A 246 13.44 3.94 9.68
C LYS A 246 12.99 4.57 8.38
N ALA A 247 11.76 5.08 8.30
CA ALA A 247 11.17 5.61 7.07
C ALA A 247 12.10 6.62 6.40
N VAL A 248 12.70 6.23 5.26
CA VAL A 248 13.65 7.09 4.55
C VAL A 248 12.99 7.72 3.34
N CYS A 249 12.76 9.02 3.43
CA CYS A 249 12.19 9.80 2.33
C CYS A 249 13.20 9.97 1.16
N PRO A 250 12.73 10.02 -0.10
CA PRO A 250 13.53 10.44 -1.24
C PRO A 250 14.10 11.84 -1.03
N PRO A 251 15.15 12.20 -1.77
CA PRO A 251 15.57 13.60 -1.87
C PRO A 251 14.34 14.46 -2.20
N ASP A 252 14.11 15.52 -1.41
CA ASP A 252 13.00 16.49 -1.57
C ASP A 252 11.59 16.07 -1.09
N CYS A 253 11.39 14.83 -0.60
CA CYS A 253 10.07 14.40 -0.07
C CYS A 253 9.71 15.08 1.27
N CYS A 254 10.70 15.38 2.11
CA CYS A 254 10.52 16.21 3.31
C CYS A 254 11.07 17.62 3.07
N PRO A 255 10.25 18.62 2.72
CA PRO A 255 10.69 20.00 2.78
C PRO A 255 11.04 20.28 4.25
N THR A 256 12.32 20.53 4.50
CA THR A 256 12.84 20.90 5.82
C THR A 256 11.94 21.97 6.46
N GLY A 257 11.16 21.57 7.47
CA GLY A 257 10.41 22.49 8.33
C GLY A 257 8.97 22.85 7.97
N LYS A 258 8.18 22.02 7.27
CA LYS A 258 6.72 22.25 7.24
C LYS A 258 6.11 21.94 8.62
N LYS A 259 5.89 22.99 9.41
CA LYS A 259 4.98 23.01 10.56
C LYS A 259 3.66 22.30 10.19
N LYS A 260 3.23 21.37 11.04
CA LYS A 260 1.91 20.73 11.07
C LYS A 260 0.85 21.77 10.64
N ARG A 261 0.17 21.55 9.50
CA ARG A 261 -1.02 22.34 9.16
C ARG A 261 -2.04 22.07 10.25
N THR A 262 -2.17 23.00 11.18
CA THR A 262 -3.32 23.06 12.08
C THR A 262 -4.48 23.56 11.23
N ASP A 263 -5.34 22.64 10.79
CA ASP A 263 -6.68 23.00 10.35
C ASP A 263 -7.40 23.61 11.55
N LYS A 264 -7.46 24.94 11.57
CA LYS A 264 -8.53 25.67 12.23
C LYS A 264 -9.40 26.27 11.15
N GLY A 265 -10.37 25.48 10.71
CA GLY A 265 -11.61 26.02 10.17
C GLY A 265 -12.27 26.87 11.26
N GLY A 266 -12.62 28.10 10.90
CA GLY A 266 -13.28 29.04 11.79
C GLY A 266 -13.53 30.36 11.06
N THR A 267 -14.46 30.36 10.11
CA THR A 267 -15.21 31.57 9.74
C THR A 267 -16.25 31.85 10.84
N PRO A 268 -16.67 33.10 11.07
CA PRO A 268 -17.36 33.93 10.08
C PRO A 268 -16.62 35.20 9.64
#